data_AF-A0A519YLF8-F1
#
_entry.id   AF-A0A519YLF8-F1
#
_cell.length_a   1.000
_cell.length_b   1.000
_cell.length_c   1.000
_cell.angle_alpha   90.00
_cell.angle_beta   90.00
_cell.angle_gamma   90.00
#
_symmetry.space_group_name_H-M   'P 1'
#
loop_
_entity.id
_entity.type
_entity.pdbx_description
1 polymer ?
#
loop_
_entity_poly.entity_id
_entity_poly.type
_entity_poly.pdbx_seq_one_letter_code
_entity_poly.pdbx_strand_id
1 'polypeptide(L)' 'MQPTLTFHHVSYLWDEAKAAELAGDEVALFLYRSNLLGADLRLTNYAGGNTSCKIQETDPVSGQPAEVMWVK' A
#
# COMPACT_ATOMS: atom_id res chain seq x y z
N MET A 1 21.57 -2.62 -14.70
CA MET A 1 20.16 -2.46 -15.09
C MET A 1 19.44 -3.73 -14.68
N GLN A 2 18.52 -3.66 -13.73
CA GLN A 2 17.70 -4.83 -13.38
C GLN A 2 16.81 -5.21 -14.57
N PRO A 3 16.59 -6.52 -14.82
CA PRO A 3 15.73 -6.95 -15.91
C PRO A 3 14.30 -6.42 -15.69
N THR A 4 13.77 -5.68 -16.66
CA THR A 4 12.38 -5.22 -16.64
C THR A 4 11.48 -6.44 -16.80
N LEU A 5 10.85 -6.87 -15.71
CA LEU A 5 9.77 -7.85 -15.76
C LEU A 5 8.67 -7.30 -16.67
N THR A 6 8.48 -7.92 -17.82
CA THR A 6 7.43 -7.54 -18.77
C THR A 6 6.25 -8.46 -18.56
N PHE A 7 5.12 -7.88 -18.17
CA PHE A 7 3.87 -8.61 -17.93
C PHE A 7 2.93 -8.40 -19.11
N HIS A 8 2.24 -9.46 -19.54
CA HIS A 8 1.30 -9.38 -20.68
C HIS A 8 -0.06 -8.77 -20.33
N HIS A 9 -0.55 -8.99 -19.10
CA HIS A 9 -1.93 -8.66 -18.72
C HIS A 9 -2.05 -7.61 -17.61
N VAL A 10 -0.94 -7.24 -16.98
CA VAL A 10 -0.89 -6.29 -15.87
C VAL A 10 0.32 -5.36 -16.04
N SER A 11 0.35 -4.27 -15.30
CA SER A 11 1.48 -3.34 -15.29
C SER A 11 2.18 -3.38 -13.95
N TYR A 12 3.52 -3.37 -13.96
CA TYR A 12 4.30 -3.18 -12.75
C TYR A 12 4.52 -1.68 -12.54
N LEU A 13 3.79 -1.09 -11.60
CA LEU A 13 3.77 0.36 -11.35
C LEU A 13 4.57 0.79 -10.11
N TRP A 14 5.27 -0.15 -9.47
CA TRP A 14 6.07 0.14 -8.28
C TRP A 14 7.31 0.96 -8.64
N ASP A 15 7.51 2.04 -7.88
CA ASP A 15 8.67 2.92 -7.97
C ASP A 15 9.43 2.86 -6.65
N GLU A 16 10.64 2.29 -6.69
CA GLU A 16 11.50 2.12 -5.53
C GLU A 16 11.94 3.46 -4.92
N ALA A 17 12.14 4.49 -5.73
CA ALA A 17 12.51 5.82 -5.23
C ALA A 17 11.33 6.42 -4.44
N LYS A 18 10.11 6.28 -4.97
CA LYS A 18 8.91 6.75 -4.26
C LYS A 18 8.67 6.00 -2.97
N ALA A 19 8.87 4.67 -2.97
CA ALA A 19 8.76 3.87 -1.76
C ALA A 19 9.81 4.27 -0.70
N ALA A 20 11.05 4.55 -1.12
CA ALA A 20 12.11 4.99 -0.23
C ALA A 20 11.81 6.36 0.42
N GLU A 21 11.16 7.30 -0.30
CA GLU A 21 10.70 8.58 0.27
C GLU A 21 9.69 8.41 1.41
N LEU A 22 8.91 7.31 1.40
CA LEU A 22 7.86 7.03 2.37
C LEU A 22 8.32 6.07 3.47
N ALA A 23 9.59 5.63 3.46
CA ALA A 23 10.11 4.68 4.42
C ALA A 23 9.98 5.18 5.86
N GLY A 24 9.42 4.35 6.75
CA GLY A 24 9.13 4.70 8.14
C GLY A 24 7.74 5.29 8.38
N ASP A 25 7.01 5.68 7.32
CA ASP A 25 5.58 6.00 7.38
C ASP A 25 4.78 4.88 6.70
N GLU A 26 4.44 3.86 7.48
CA GLU A 26 3.74 2.68 6.98
C GLU A 26 2.32 2.99 6.48
N VAL A 27 1.66 4.03 7.01
CA VAL A 27 0.33 4.46 6.54
C VAL A 27 0.46 5.11 5.16
N ALA A 28 1.45 5.98 4.95
CA ALA A 28 1.71 6.56 3.64
C ALA A 28 2.13 5.50 2.60
N LEU A 29 2.98 4.54 2.99
CA LEU A 29 3.33 3.40 2.14
C LEU A 29 2.12 2.51 1.81
N PHE A 30 1.22 2.31 2.78
CA PHE A 30 -0.04 1.61 2.56
C PHE A 30 -0.90 2.31 1.51
N LEU A 31 -1.13 3.62 1.65
CA LEU A 31 -1.88 4.41 0.66
C LEU A 31 -1.23 4.37 -0.72
N TYR A 32 0.10 4.44 -0.79
CA TYR A 32 0.83 4.31 -2.06
C TYR A 32 0.53 2.97 -2.75
N ARG A 33 0.67 1.84 -2.03
CA ARG A 33 0.36 0.50 -2.55
C ARG A 33 -1.10 0.39 -2.99
N SER A 34 -2.03 0.87 -2.17
CA SER A 34 -3.47 0.86 -2.48
C SER A 34 -3.81 1.67 -3.73
N ASN A 35 -3.18 2.83 -3.91
CA ASN A 35 -3.37 3.66 -5.10
C ASN A 35 -2.79 3.03 -6.36
N LEU A 36 -1.64 2.36 -6.28
CA LEU A 36 -1.08 1.64 -7.42
C LEU A 36 -2.00 0.51 -7.90
N LEU A 37 -2.58 -0.25 -6.97
CA LEU A 37 -3.56 -1.29 -7.29
C LEU A 37 -4.84 -0.67 -7.89
N GLY A 38 -5.30 0.44 -7.32
CA GLY A 38 -6.45 1.22 -7.78
C GLY A 38 -6.30 1.87 -9.16
N ALA A 39 -5.06 2.11 -9.59
CA ALA A 39 -4.76 2.75 -10.88
C ALA A 39 -4.95 1.81 -12.07
N ASP A 40 -4.97 0.49 -11.85
CA ASP A 40 -5.17 -0.51 -12.89
C ASP A 40 -6.57 -1.12 -12.80
N LEU A 41 -7.46 -0.69 -13.71
CA LEU A 41 -8.85 -1.20 -13.78
C LEU A 41 -8.96 -2.69 -14.10
N ARG A 42 -7.86 -3.34 -14.52
CA ARG A 42 -7.79 -4.80 -14.66
C ARG A 42 -7.66 -5.51 -13.31
N LEU A 43 -7.14 -4.83 -12.29
CA LEU A 43 -6.94 -5.36 -10.94
C LEU A 43 -8.14 -5.04 -10.03
N THR A 44 -8.54 -3.77 -9.98
CA THR A 44 -9.68 -3.33 -9.17
C THR A 44 -10.68 -2.58 -10.04
N ASN A 45 -11.91 -3.08 -10.09
CA ASN A 45 -13.01 -2.40 -10.77
C ASN A 45 -13.53 -1.21 -9.95
N TYR A 46 -14.46 -0.45 -10.52
CA TYR A 46 -15.05 0.72 -9.86
C TYR A 46 -15.68 0.36 -8.52
N ALA A 47 -15.33 1.14 -7.47
CA ALA A 47 -15.83 1.00 -6.11
C ALA A 47 -15.58 -0.38 -5.43
N GLY A 48 -14.73 -1.22 -6.02
CA GLY A 48 -14.28 -2.49 -5.43
C GLY A 48 -12.83 -2.45 -4.95
N GLY A 49 -12.39 -3.56 -4.37
CA GLY A 49 -11.01 -3.75 -3.93
C GLY A 49 -10.70 -3.14 -2.57
N ASN A 50 -10.21 -4.00 -1.67
CA ASN A 50 -9.90 -3.67 -0.29
C ASN A 50 -8.42 -3.97 -0.06
N THR A 51 -7.78 -3.19 0.78
CA THR A 51 -6.38 -3.40 1.17
C THR A 51 -6.25 -3.14 2.64
N SER A 52 -5.32 -3.83 3.30
CA SER A 52 -5.00 -3.59 4.69
C SER A 52 -3.52 -3.64 4.98
N CYS A 53 -3.11 -2.95 6.05
CA CYS A 53 -1.80 -3.11 6.66
C CYS A 53 -1.95 -3.16 8.19
N LYS A 54 -1.01 -3.81 8.86
CA LYS A 54 -0.97 -3.87 10.32
C LYS A 54 0.23 -3.08 10.82
N ILE A 55 -0.01 -2.18 11.77
CA ILE A 55 1.03 -1.38 12.40
C ILE A 55 0.79 -1.29 13.90
N GLN A 56 1.83 -0.95 14.67
CA GLN A 56 1.69 -0.61 16.08
C GLN A 56 1.29 0.86 16.21
N GLU A 57 0.23 1.13 16.95
CA GLU A 57 -0.23 2.49 17.25
C GLU A 57 -0.49 2.69 18.74
N THR A 58 -0.62 3.95 19.14
CA THR A 58 -1.03 4.30 20.50
C THR A 58 -2.55 4.23 20.58
N ASP A 59 -3.07 3.33 21.40
CA ASP A 59 -4.51 3.29 21.72
C ASP A 59 -4.93 4.61 22.40
N PRO A 60 -5.89 5.37 21.84
CA PRO A 60 -6.29 6.66 22.41
C PRO A 60 -6.98 6.55 23.77
N VAL A 61 -7.45 5.35 24.17
CA VAL A 61 -8.11 5.11 25.45
C VAL A 61 -7.10 4.74 26.53
N SER A 62 -6.23 3.75 26.26
CA SER A 62 -5.27 3.25 27.26
C SER A 62 -3.90 3.93 27.24
N GLY A 63 -3.55 4.61 26.14
CA GLY A 63 -2.22 5.14 25.89
C GLY A 63 -1.14 4.07 25.66
N GLN A 64 -1.52 2.79 25.57
CA GLN A 64 -0.59 1.68 25.35
C GLN A 64 -0.45 1.35 23.86
N PRO A 65 0.68 0.75 23.43
CA PRO A 65 0.82 0.20 22.10
C PRO A 65 -0.23 -0.90 21.83
N ALA A 66 -0.90 -0.82 20.68
CA ALA A 66 -1.83 -1.82 20.18
C ALA A 66 -1.54 -2.13 18.71
N GLU A 67 -1.71 -3.39 18.31
CA GLU A 67 -1.70 -3.77 16.89
C GLU A 67 -3.01 -3.30 16.24
N VAL A 68 -2.90 -2.38 15.29
CA VAL A 68 -4.03 -1.82 14.54
C VAL A 68 -3.96 -2.28 13.09
N MET A 69 -5.09 -2.77 12.58
CA MET A 69 -5.26 -3.07 11.16
C MET A 69 -5.95 -1.89 10.47
N TRP A 70 -5.23 -1.19 9.62
CA TRP A 70 -5.79 -0.19 8.71
C TRP A 70 -6.47 -0.90 7.56
N VAL A 71 -7.67 -0.45 7.20
CA VAL A 71 -8.43 -1.00 6.08
C VAL A 71 -8.90 0.15 5.21
N LYS A 72 -8.69 0.02 3.90
CA LYS A 72 -9.25 0.89 2.87
C LYS A 72 -10.30 0.12 2.07
#